data_AF-A0A0F8VCX3-F1
#
_entry.id   AF-A0A0F8VCX3-F1
#
_cell.length_a   1.000
_cell.length_b   1.000
_cell.length_c   1.000
_cell.angle_alpha   90.00
_cell.angle_beta   90.00
_cell.angle_gamma   90.00
#
_symmetry.space_group_name_H-M   'P 1'
#
loop_
_entity.id
_entity.type
_entity.pdbx_description
1 polymer ?
#
loop_
_entity_poly.entity_id
_entity_poly.type
_entity_poly.pdbx_seq_one_letter_code
_entity_poly.pdbx_strand_id
1 'polypeptide(L)'
;MSKLSEEALTYTAPTTKNISELETVDVNADVKERTAGEGENAFTYKYIEVEGQEYRVGASVLKQLKVHLEANPNIKKFRVNKTGEGLKTEYTVIPLDPLN
;
A
#
# COMPACT_ATOMS: atom_id res chain seq x y z
N MET A 1 24.45 -21.13 -6.48
CA MET A 1 24.81 -20.45 -5.22
C MET A 1 25.59 -19.22 -5.59
N SER A 2 24.99 -18.04 -5.46
CA SER A 2 25.65 -16.77 -5.74
C SER A 2 26.63 -16.44 -4.61
N LYS A 3 27.73 -15.75 -4.92
CA LYS A 3 28.66 -15.26 -3.91
C LYS A 3 28.00 -14.15 -3.09
N LEU A 4 28.36 -14.04 -1.82
CA LEU A 4 27.91 -12.94 -0.94
C LEU A 4 28.14 -11.55 -1.57
N SER A 5 29.21 -11.40 -2.35
CA SER A 5 29.51 -10.18 -3.10
C SER A 5 28.50 -9.89 -4.22
N GLU A 6 27.97 -10.91 -4.88
CA GLU A 6 26.97 -10.77 -5.93
C GLU A 6 25.61 -10.43 -5.31
N GLU A 7 25.24 -11.11 -4.22
CA GLU A 7 24.04 -10.79 -3.42
C GLU A 7 24.07 -9.36 -2.87
N ALA A 8 25.22 -8.89 -2.36
CA ALA A 8 25.37 -7.54 -1.84
C ALA A 8 25.25 -6.45 -2.91
N LEU A 9 25.70 -6.72 -4.15
CA LEU A 9 25.56 -5.77 -5.27
C LEU A 9 24.12 -5.70 -5.79
N THR A 10 23.36 -6.79 -5.67
CA THR A 10 21.93 -6.83 -6.02
C THR A 10 21.01 -6.50 -4.85
N TYR A 11 21.56 -6.32 -3.65
CA TYR A 11 20.79 -6.05 -2.44
C TYR A 11 20.14 -4.67 -2.55
N THR A 12 18.83 -4.68 -2.77
CA THR A 12 18.00 -3.49 -2.65
C THR A 12 17.28 -3.62 -1.32
N ALA A 13 17.55 -2.72 -0.37
CA ALA A 13 16.81 -2.71 0.89
C ALA A 13 15.31 -2.65 0.57
N PRO A 14 14.47 -3.54 1.13
CA PRO A 14 13.04 -3.53 0.85
C PRO A 14 12.42 -2.25 1.41
N THR A 15 12.30 -1.25 0.55
CA THR A 15 11.57 -0.03 0.84
C THR A 15 10.14 -0.22 0.40
N THR A 16 9.30 -0.74 1.30
CA THR A 16 7.86 -0.68 1.09
C THR A 16 7.43 0.79 1.13
N LYS A 17 7.01 1.32 -0.02
CA LYS A 17 6.46 2.68 -0.16
C LYS A 17 5.09 2.78 0.48
N ASN A 18 4.54 3.98 0.59
CA ASN A 18 3.18 4.17 1.07
C ASN A 18 2.18 4.21 -0.09
N ILE A 19 1.02 3.58 0.04
CA ILE A 19 -0.05 3.64 -0.98
C ILE A 19 -0.49 5.07 -1.35
N SER A 20 -0.27 6.06 -0.47
CA SER A 20 -0.50 7.48 -0.77
C SER A 20 0.45 8.10 -1.79
N GLU A 21 1.54 7.42 -2.12
CA GLU A 21 2.47 7.84 -3.17
C GLU A 21 1.97 7.45 -4.57
N LEU A 22 0.94 6.60 -4.66
CA LEU A 22 0.32 6.23 -5.93
C LEU A 22 -0.71 7.29 -6.34
N GLU A 23 -0.58 7.79 -7.57
CA GLU A 23 -1.56 8.71 -8.16
C GLU A 23 -2.93 8.04 -8.33
N THR A 24 -2.91 6.73 -8.61
CA THR A 24 -4.11 5.92 -8.86
C THR A 24 -3.88 4.50 -8.38
N VAL A 25 -4.90 3.92 -7.76
CA VAL A 25 -4.93 2.53 -7.30
C VAL A 25 -6.20 1.87 -7.82
N ASP A 26 -6.06 0.68 -8.42
CA ASP A 26 -7.21 -0.13 -8.83
C ASP A 26 -7.79 -0.87 -7.61
N VAL A 27 -9.12 -0.86 -7.48
CA VAL A 27 -9.82 -1.57 -6.40
C VAL A 27 -9.61 -3.09 -6.49
N ASN A 28 -9.35 -3.61 -7.70
CA ASN A 28 -9.11 -5.03 -7.93
C ASN A 28 -7.63 -5.42 -7.83
N ALA A 29 -6.75 -4.52 -7.39
CA ALA A 29 -5.34 -4.84 -7.20
C ALA A 29 -5.16 -5.97 -6.15
N ASP A 30 -4.28 -6.92 -6.45
CA ASP A 30 -3.96 -8.02 -5.53
C ASP A 30 -3.31 -7.50 -4.24
N VAL A 31 -4.00 -7.71 -3.12
CA VAL A 31 -3.48 -7.38 -1.79
C VAL A 31 -2.69 -8.57 -1.26
N LYS A 32 -1.40 -8.36 -1.04
CA LYS A 32 -0.48 -9.33 -0.43
C LYS A 32 -0.22 -8.97 1.03
N GLU A 33 0.17 -9.96 1.82
CA GLU A 33 0.57 -9.79 3.21
C GLU A 33 2.05 -10.14 3.38
N ARG A 34 2.77 -9.34 4.17
CA ARG A 34 4.15 -9.62 4.57
C ARG A 34 4.26 -9.40 6.08
N THR A 35 4.95 -10.31 6.74
CA THR A 35 5.37 -10.14 8.13
C THR A 35 6.80 -9.62 8.13
N ALA A 36 7.03 -8.49 8.79
CA ALA A 36 8.36 -7.96 9.02
C ALA A 36 8.73 -8.06 10.50
N GLY A 37 10.02 -8.27 10.78
CA GLY A 37 10.53 -8.55 12.11
C GLY A 37 10.49 -10.04 12.47
N GLU A 38 11.09 -10.37 13.61
CA GLU A 38 11.18 -11.73 14.14
C GLU A 38 10.72 -11.74 15.62
N GLY A 39 10.08 -12.82 16.05
CA GLY A 39 9.61 -12.99 17.44
C GLY A 39 8.40 -12.11 17.81
N GLU A 40 8.33 -11.64 19.06
CA GLU A 40 7.21 -10.83 19.58
C GLU A 40 7.04 -9.47 18.90
N ASN A 41 8.05 -9.00 18.16
CA ASN A 41 8.01 -7.74 17.41
C ASN A 41 7.62 -7.92 15.94
N ALA A 42 7.26 -9.14 15.53
CA ALA A 42 6.79 -9.41 14.18
C ALA A 42 5.48 -8.65 13.92
N PHE A 43 5.45 -7.81 12.88
CA PHE A 43 4.25 -7.10 12.45
C PHE A 43 3.87 -7.51 11.04
N THR A 44 2.62 -7.96 10.87
CA THR A 44 2.05 -8.22 9.56
C THR A 44 1.47 -6.94 8.98
N TYR A 45 1.80 -6.66 7.73
CA TYR A 45 1.23 -5.55 6.99
C TYR A 45 0.77 -6.00 5.60
N LYS A 46 -0.28 -5.33 5.13
CA LYS A 46 -0.81 -5.49 3.78
C LYS A 46 -0.08 -4.55 2.83
N TYR A 47 0.20 -5.02 1.63
CA TYR A 47 0.78 -4.22 0.56
C TYR A 47 0.21 -4.66 -0.79
N ILE A 48 0.26 -3.76 -1.76
CA ILE A 48 0.00 -4.06 -3.17
C ILE A 48 1.31 -3.90 -3.93
N GLU A 49 1.42 -4.56 -5.08
CA GLU A 49 2.57 -4.45 -5.95
C GLU A 49 2.15 -3.71 -7.23
N VAL A 50 2.83 -2.60 -7.53
CA VAL A 50 2.58 -1.79 -8.73
C VAL A 50 3.93 -1.54 -9.39
N GLU A 51 4.09 -1.96 -10.64
CA GLU A 51 5.34 -1.84 -11.42
C GLU A 51 6.57 -2.43 -10.70
N GLY A 52 6.39 -3.55 -9.99
CA GLY A 52 7.46 -4.21 -9.22
C GLY A 52 7.84 -3.48 -7.93
N GLN A 53 7.07 -2.47 -7.52
CA GLN A 53 7.26 -1.75 -6.25
C GLN A 53 6.14 -2.09 -5.27
N GLU A 54 6.53 -2.34 -4.02
CA GLU A 54 5.59 -2.65 -2.94
C GLU A 54 5.07 -1.35 -2.29
N TYR A 55 3.74 -1.22 -2.20
CA TYR A 55 3.07 -0.10 -1.56
C TYR A 55 2.23 -0.59 -0.39
N ARG A 56 2.60 -0.20 0.83
CA ARG A 56 1.90 -0.55 2.07
C ARG A 56 0.50 0.04 2.07
N VAL A 57 -0.47 -0.81 2.34
CA VAL A 57 -1.87 -0.42 2.54
C VAL A 57 -2.15 -0.33 4.04
N GLY A 58 -2.44 0.89 4.50
CA GLY A 58 -2.81 1.14 5.89
C GLY A 58 -4.22 0.63 6.21
N ALA A 59 -4.46 0.21 7.45
CA ALA A 59 -5.79 -0.19 7.91
C ALA A 59 -6.84 0.93 7.73
N SER A 60 -6.45 2.19 7.91
CA SER A 60 -7.32 3.36 7.69
C SER A 60 -7.79 3.48 6.23
N VAL A 61 -6.91 3.15 5.28
CA VAL A 61 -7.23 3.14 3.84
C VAL A 61 -8.28 2.08 3.55
N LEU A 62 -8.08 0.85 4.04
CA LEU A 62 -9.06 -0.23 3.86
C LEU A 62 -10.42 0.11 4.47
N LYS A 63 -10.43 0.72 5.66
CA LYS A 63 -11.66 1.13 6.34
C LYS A 63 -12.43 2.17 5.54
N GLN A 64 -11.75 3.18 5.00
CA GLN A 64 -12.41 4.21 4.19
C GLN A 64 -12.83 3.68 2.81
N LEU A 65 -11.98 2.87 2.16
CA LEU A 65 -12.31 2.24 0.89
C LEU A 65 -13.57 1.37 1.01
N LYS A 66 -13.73 0.63 2.11
CA LYS A 66 -14.96 -0.11 2.40
C LYS A 66 -16.20 0.79 2.39
N VAL A 67 -16.16 1.92 3.10
CA VAL A 67 -17.29 2.88 3.15
C VAL A 67 -17.62 3.40 1.74
N HIS A 68 -16.60 3.69 0.94
CA HIS A 68 -16.81 4.13 -0.44
C HIS A 68 -17.42 3.04 -1.32
N LEU A 69 -16.98 1.79 -1.21
CA LEU A 69 -17.53 0.66 -1.96
C LEU A 69 -18.95 0.29 -1.51
N GLU A 70 -19.27 0.46 -0.22
CA GLU A 70 -20.64 0.30 0.30
C GLU A 70 -21.58 1.38 -0.25
N ALA A 71 -21.08 2.61 -0.44
CA ALA A 71 -21.86 3.70 -1.03
C ALA A 71 -21.96 3.63 -2.56
N ASN A 72 -20.89 3.22 -3.24
CA ASN A 72 -20.82 3.04 -4.68
C ASN A 72 -19.97 1.81 -5.04
N PRO A 73 -20.59 0.64 -5.30
CA PRO A 73 -19.86 -0.57 -5.62
C PRO A 73 -19.19 -0.54 -7.00
N ASN A 74 -19.44 0.49 -7.82
CA ASN A 74 -18.87 0.62 -9.16
C ASN A 74 -17.53 1.37 -9.18
N ILE A 75 -17.00 1.78 -8.02
CA ILE A 75 -15.68 2.41 -7.95
C ILE A 75 -14.63 1.43 -8.43
N LYS A 76 -13.92 1.80 -9.50
CA LYS A 76 -12.81 1.00 -10.05
C LYS A 76 -11.45 1.50 -9.60
N LYS A 77 -11.34 2.80 -9.36
CA LYS A 77 -10.08 3.47 -9.06
C LYS A 77 -10.25 4.43 -7.90
N PHE A 78 -9.20 4.58 -7.12
CA PHE A 78 -9.12 5.56 -6.05
C PHE A 78 -7.69 6.07 -5.92
N ARG A 79 -7.52 7.16 -5.20
CA ARG A 79 -6.21 7.62 -4.72
C ARG A 79 -6.25 7.77 -3.21
N VAL A 80 -5.08 7.74 -2.60
CA VAL A 80 -4.96 7.97 -1.16
C VAL A 80 -4.19 9.27 -0.96
N ASN A 81 -4.82 10.23 -0.30
CA ASN A 81 -4.12 11.42 0.15
C ASN A 81 -3.57 11.18 1.56
N LYS A 82 -2.32 11.58 1.80
CA LYS A 82 -1.72 11.54 3.14
C LYS A 82 -1.53 12.97 3.60
N THR A 83 -2.08 13.30 4.76
CA THR A 83 -1.96 14.62 5.39
C THR A 83 -1.31 14.47 6.76
N GLY A 84 -0.51 15.46 7.15
CA GLY A 84 0.19 15.46 8.43
C GLY A 84 1.50 14.65 8.46
N GLU A 85 2.20 14.73 9.59
CA GLU A 85 3.51 14.13 9.82
C GLU A 85 3.58 13.47 11.20
N GLY A 86 4.36 12.40 11.33
CA GLY A 86 4.52 11.65 12.57
C GLY A 86 3.20 11.05 13.09
N LEU A 87 2.89 11.27 14.37
CA LEU A 87 1.70 10.75 15.03
C LEU A 87 0.37 11.36 14.53
N LYS A 88 0.44 12.46 13.75
CA LYS A 88 -0.74 13.14 13.18
C LYS A 88 -0.95 12.79 11.70
N THR A 89 -0.37 11.68 11.24
CA THR A 89 -0.56 11.23 9.87
C THR A 89 -1.99 10.71 9.68
N GLU A 90 -2.73 11.33 8.77
CA GLU A 90 -4.05 10.92 8.34
C GLU A 90 -4.02 10.47 6.88
N TYR A 91 -4.78 9.42 6.58
CA TYR A 91 -4.94 8.89 5.23
C TYR A 91 -6.40 9.09 4.81
N THR A 92 -6.61 9.73 3.66
CA THR A 92 -7.93 9.97 3.07
C THR A 92 -8.03 9.25 1.73
N VAL A 93 -8.98 8.33 1.60
CA VAL A 93 -9.31 7.69 0.32
C VAL A 93 -10.19 8.63 -0.48
N ILE A 94 -9.81 8.87 -1.72
CA ILE A 94 -10.55 9.70 -2.67
C ILE A 94 -10.90 8.81 -3.86
N PRO A 95 -12.16 8.39 -4.02
CA PRO A 95 -12.61 7.69 -5.22
C PRO A 95 -12.33 8.53 -6.46
N LEU A 96 -11.80 7.88 -7.49
CA LEU A 96 -11.61 8.48 -8.80
C LEU A 96 -12.69 7.86 -9.68
N ASP A 97 -13.91 8.37 -9.52
CA ASP A 97 -15.02 7.98 -10.39
C ASP A 97 -14.64 8.23 -11.86
N PRO A 98 -15.06 7.36 -12.79
CA PRO A 98 -15.21 7.80 -14.16
C PRO A 98 -16.27 8.89 -14.14
N LEU A 99 -15.88 10.13 -14.45
CA LEU A 99 -16.83 11.18 -14.83
C LEU A 99 -17.84 10.54 -15.80
N ASN A 100 -19.14 10.65 -15.47
CA ASN A 100 -20.25 10.32 -16.38
C ASN A 100 -19.99 10.88 -17.78
#